data_AF-A0A1B6J8P1-F1
#
_entry.id   AF-A0A1B6J8P1-F1
#
_cell.length_a   1.000
_cell.length_b   1.000
_cell.length_c   1.000
_cell.angle_alpha   90.00
_cell.angle_beta   90.00
_cell.angle_gamma   90.00
#
_symmetry.space_group_name_H-M   'P 1'
#
loop_
_entity.id
_entity.type
_entity.pdbx_description
1 polymer ?
#
loop_
_entity_poly.entity_id
_entity_poly.type
_entity_poly.pdbx_seq_one_letter_code
_entity_poly.pdbx_strand_id
1 'polypeptide(L)'
;TPENRTKIAQYLQHAYRAGTQGSWERDTDTCLQVMDLCMDLAEAYIQCSMRHCHSNEKVQMLSSAKLPLKSVLTKIEKEQTDVVTGELPESLASKHKSLLSWYEKIVDEIQRLQAS
;
A
#
# COMPACT_ATOMS: atom_id res chain seq x y z
N THR A 1 11.70 -19.59 -2.71
CA THR A 1 11.70 -19.57 -4.20
C THR A 1 10.88 -18.39 -4.70
N PRO A 2 10.98 -17.98 -5.99
CA PRO A 2 10.10 -16.96 -6.57
C PRO A 2 8.62 -17.24 -6.32
N GLU A 3 8.21 -18.51 -6.44
CA GLU A 3 6.85 -18.98 -6.14
C GLU A 3 6.38 -18.67 -4.72
N ASN A 4 7.27 -18.75 -3.72
CA ASN A 4 6.90 -18.44 -2.32
C ASN A 4 6.59 -16.96 -2.13
N ARG A 5 7.25 -16.05 -2.87
CA ARG A 5 7.00 -14.60 -2.76
C ARG A 5 5.73 -14.18 -3.47
N THR A 6 5.44 -14.75 -4.64
CA THR A 6 4.15 -14.55 -5.31
C THR A 6 3.00 -15.04 -4.42
N LYS A 7 3.17 -16.17 -3.73
CA LYS A 7 2.21 -16.64 -2.73
C LYS A 7 2.07 -15.66 -1.56
N ILE A 8 3.17 -15.12 -1.03
CA ILE A 8 3.13 -14.08 0.01
C ILE A 8 2.33 -12.86 -0.46
N ALA A 9 2.62 -12.34 -1.66
CA ALA A 9 1.89 -11.21 -2.24
C ALA A 9 0.39 -11.51 -2.39
N GLN A 10 0.01 -12.72 -2.82
CA GLN A 10 -1.39 -13.14 -2.90
C GLN A 10 -2.05 -13.23 -1.52
N TYR A 11 -1.39 -13.82 -0.53
CA TYR A 11 -1.91 -13.89 0.84
C TYR A 11 -2.09 -12.51 1.46
N LEU A 12 -1.11 -11.62 1.29
CA LEU A 12 -1.21 -10.22 1.73
C LEU A 12 -2.34 -9.49 1.00
N GLN A 13 -2.52 -9.74 -0.30
CA GLN A 13 -3.63 -9.17 -1.06
C GLN A 13 -4.99 -9.64 -0.53
N HIS A 14 -5.11 -10.90 -0.11
CA HIS A 14 -6.31 -11.44 0.54
C HIS A 14 -6.53 -10.84 1.93
N ALA A 15 -5.48 -10.74 2.74
CA ALA A 15 -5.54 -10.13 4.07
C ALA A 15 -5.94 -8.65 4.00
N TYR A 16 -5.35 -7.88 3.08
CA TYR A 16 -5.76 -6.51 2.78
C TYR A 16 -7.24 -6.43 2.41
N ARG A 17 -7.71 -7.28 1.48
CA ARG A 17 -9.13 -7.29 1.05
C ARG A 17 -10.06 -7.59 2.22
N ALA A 18 -9.69 -8.53 3.09
CA ALA A 18 -10.46 -8.88 4.27
C ALA A 18 -10.46 -7.73 5.31
N GLY A 19 -9.29 -7.18 5.62
CA GLY A 19 -9.15 -6.06 6.58
C GLY A 19 -9.80 -4.76 6.10
N THR A 20 -10.03 -4.62 4.80
CA THR A 20 -10.75 -3.49 4.21
C THR A 20 -12.23 -3.80 3.92
N GLN A 21 -12.75 -4.98 4.30
CA GLN A 21 -14.20 -5.19 4.36
C GLN A 21 -14.76 -4.47 5.59
N GLY A 22 -15.68 -3.52 5.39
CA GLY A 22 -16.36 -2.81 6.48
C GLY A 22 -15.76 -1.44 6.80
N SER A 23 -16.05 -0.93 7.99
CA SER A 23 -15.69 0.43 8.43
C SER A 23 -14.40 0.46 9.24
N TRP A 24 -13.32 -0.10 8.68
CA TRP A 24 -12.00 -0.19 9.32
C TRP A 24 -11.41 1.19 9.66
N GLU A 25 -11.81 2.23 8.92
CA GLU A 25 -11.35 3.60 9.13
C GLU A 25 -11.80 4.20 10.46
N ARG A 26 -12.81 3.63 11.13
CA ARG A 26 -13.41 4.21 12.34
C ARG A 26 -12.65 3.91 13.62
N ASP A 27 -11.72 2.97 13.55
CA ASP A 27 -10.94 2.50 14.68
C ASP A 27 -9.45 2.69 14.38
N THR A 28 -8.74 3.30 15.33
CA THR A 28 -7.32 3.65 15.18
C THR A 28 -6.47 2.40 14.99
N ASP A 29 -6.70 1.34 15.77
CA ASP A 29 -5.89 0.13 15.71
C ASP A 29 -6.09 -0.59 14.37
N THR A 30 -7.33 -0.63 13.89
CA THR A 30 -7.66 -1.22 12.59
C THR A 30 -7.07 -0.38 11.44
N CYS A 31 -7.07 0.95 11.54
CA CYS A 31 -6.35 1.83 10.61
C CYS A 31 -4.86 1.49 10.53
N LEU A 32 -4.21 1.36 11.69
CA LEU A 32 -2.78 1.03 11.77
C LEU A 32 -2.48 -0.32 11.13
N GLN A 33 -3.31 -1.33 11.38
CA GLN A 33 -3.18 -2.66 10.78
C GLN A 33 -3.35 -2.65 9.26
N VAL A 34 -4.34 -1.91 8.74
CA VAL A 34 -4.55 -1.77 7.29
C VAL A 34 -3.37 -1.06 6.63
N MET A 35 -2.80 -0.03 7.26
CA MET A 35 -1.59 0.62 6.77
C MET A 35 -0.39 -0.34 6.73
N ASP A 36 -0.19 -1.15 7.77
CA ASP A 36 0.88 -2.16 7.81
C ASP A 36 0.72 -3.20 6.70
N LEU A 37 -0.49 -3.73 6.51
CA LEU A 37 -0.79 -4.67 5.42
C LEU A 37 -0.48 -4.07 4.04
N CYS A 38 -0.79 -2.78 3.83
CA CYS A 38 -0.45 -2.08 2.60
C CYS A 38 1.06 -1.93 2.39
N MET A 39 1.81 -1.61 3.45
CA MET A 39 3.27 -1.50 3.36
C MET A 39 3.92 -2.86 3.08
N ASP A 40 3.47 -3.92 3.75
CA ASP A 40 3.93 -5.29 3.49
C ASP A 40 3.62 -5.73 2.05
N LEU A 41 2.43 -5.37 1.55
CA LEU A 41 2.05 -5.61 0.16
C LEU A 41 3.00 -4.87 -0.78
N ALA A 42 3.24 -3.58 -0.57
CA ALA A 42 4.14 -2.79 -1.39
C ALA A 42 5.55 -3.39 -1.44
N GLU A 43 6.09 -3.78 -0.29
CA GLU A 43 7.39 -4.43 -0.19
C GLU A 43 7.42 -5.74 -0.98
N ALA A 44 6.45 -6.64 -0.76
CA ALA A 44 6.38 -7.93 -1.44
C ALA A 44 6.33 -7.76 -2.96
N TYR A 45 5.55 -6.80 -3.46
CA TYR A 45 5.43 -6.52 -4.88
C TYR A 45 6.71 -5.96 -5.50
N ILE A 46 7.44 -5.07 -4.80
CA ILE A 46 8.76 -4.60 -5.24
C ILE A 46 9.76 -5.75 -5.28
N GLN A 47 9.81 -6.58 -4.24
CA GLN A 47 10.72 -7.73 -4.22
C GLN A 47 10.40 -8.75 -5.33
N CYS A 48 9.13 -8.91 -5.70
CA CYS A 48 8.71 -9.74 -6.82
C CYS A 48 9.10 -9.11 -8.16
N SER A 49 8.91 -7.80 -8.36
CA SER A 49 9.23 -7.11 -9.62
C SER A 49 10.73 -7.11 -9.94
N MET A 50 11.59 -7.18 -8.93
CA MET A 50 13.04 -7.32 -9.11
C MET A 50 13.45 -8.65 -9.74
N ARG A 51 12.57 -9.67 -9.80
CA ARG A 51 12.91 -11.02 -10.28
C ARG A 51 12.14 -11.39 -11.55
N HIS A 52 12.87 -11.56 -12.65
CA HIS A 52 12.46 -12.29 -13.87
C HIS A 52 11.11 -11.93 -14.51
N CYS A 53 10.69 -10.66 -14.48
CA CYS A 53 9.55 -10.19 -15.25
C CYS A 53 10.01 -9.20 -16.33
N HIS A 54 9.36 -9.21 -17.49
CA HIS A 54 9.57 -8.15 -18.49
C HIS A 54 9.08 -6.79 -17.95
N SER A 55 9.57 -5.67 -18.49
CA SER A 55 9.24 -4.33 -17.95
C SER A 55 7.72 -4.12 -17.79
N ASN A 56 6.93 -4.57 -18.77
CA ASN A 56 5.47 -4.49 -18.74
C ASN A 56 4.82 -5.28 -17.58
N GLU A 57 5.33 -6.49 -17.29
CA GLU A 57 4.84 -7.31 -16.18
C GLU A 57 5.22 -6.71 -14.82
N LYS A 58 6.42 -6.11 -14.71
CA LYS A 58 6.82 -5.37 -13.51
C LYS A 58 5.90 -4.19 -13.27
N VAL A 59 5.58 -3.41 -14.31
CA VAL A 59 4.63 -2.29 -14.25
C VAL A 59 3.25 -2.76 -13.83
N GLN A 60 2.74 -3.85 -14.41
CA GLN A 60 1.43 -4.40 -14.04
C GLN A 60 1.39 -4.84 -12.57
N MET A 61 2.44 -5.51 -12.12
CA MET A 61 2.57 -5.97 -10.74
C MET A 61 2.61 -4.79 -9.77
N LEU A 62 3.51 -3.84 -9.96
CA LEU A 62 3.60 -2.65 -9.10
C LEU A 62 2.32 -1.82 -9.11
N SER A 63 1.64 -1.72 -10.26
CA SER A 63 0.33 -1.07 -10.37
C SER A 63 -0.74 -1.73 -9.52
N SER A 64 -0.65 -3.05 -9.31
CA SER A 64 -1.59 -3.79 -8.46
C SER A 64 -1.41 -3.46 -6.98
N ALA A 65 -0.20 -3.10 -6.54
CA ALA A 65 0.05 -2.59 -5.19
C ALA A 65 -0.30 -1.08 -5.07
N LYS A 66 -0.05 -0.28 -6.12
CA LYS A 66 -0.32 1.18 -6.12
C LYS A 66 -1.77 1.52 -5.73
N LEU A 67 -2.74 0.77 -6.25
CA LEU A 67 -4.16 1.04 -6.04
C LEU A 67 -4.58 0.92 -4.56
N PRO A 68 -4.31 -0.20 -3.85
CA PRO A 68 -4.50 -0.32 -2.41
C PRO A 68 -3.91 0.82 -1.59
N LEU A 69 -2.64 1.17 -1.83
CA LEU A 69 -1.97 2.22 -1.08
C LEU A 69 -2.67 3.57 -1.25
N LYS A 70 -3.00 3.94 -2.51
CA LYS A 70 -3.74 5.17 -2.80
C LYS A 70 -5.10 5.19 -2.12
N SER A 71 -5.85 4.09 -2.21
CA SER A 71 -7.18 3.99 -1.62
C SER A 71 -7.16 4.16 -0.10
N VAL A 72 -6.18 3.56 0.59
CA VAL A 72 -6.02 3.69 2.05
C VAL A 72 -5.62 5.12 2.42
N LEU A 73 -4.63 5.72 1.75
CA LEU A 73 -4.22 7.12 1.97
C LEU A 73 -5.42 8.06 1.87
N THR A 74 -6.13 8.03 0.74
CA THR A 74 -7.30 8.90 0.52
C THR A 74 -8.41 8.66 1.54
N LYS A 75 -8.61 7.41 1.97
CA LYS A 75 -9.65 7.10 2.96
C LYS A 75 -9.27 7.63 4.35
N ILE A 76 -8.01 7.49 4.77
CA ILE A 76 -7.52 8.03 6.05
C ILE A 76 -7.58 9.56 6.04
N GLU A 77 -7.06 10.21 5.00
CA GLU A 77 -7.12 11.67 4.86
C GLU A 77 -8.56 12.20 4.93
N LYS A 78 -9.52 11.47 4.33
CA LYS A 78 -10.92 11.89 4.35
C LYS A 78 -11.60 11.69 5.70
N GLU A 79 -11.37 10.56 6.36
CA GLU A 79 -12.21 10.10 7.46
C GLU A 79 -11.56 10.30 8.83
N GLN A 80 -10.24 10.54 8.88
CA GLN A 80 -9.49 10.68 10.14
C GLN A 80 -8.90 12.06 10.35
N THR A 81 -8.86 12.92 9.32
CA THR A 81 -8.40 14.29 9.48
C THR A 81 -9.36 15.07 10.38
N ASP A 82 -8.81 15.70 11.42
CA ASP A 82 -9.59 16.53 12.32
C ASP A 82 -10.15 17.75 11.59
N VAL A 83 -11.45 18.01 11.75
CA VAL A 83 -12.16 19.06 10.99
C VAL A 83 -11.81 20.48 11.45
N VAL A 84 -11.24 20.63 12.65
CA VAL A 84 -10.87 21.91 13.24
C VAL A 84 -9.41 22.24 12.92
N THR A 85 -8.50 21.28 13.10
CA THR A 85 -7.07 21.50 12.87
C THR A 85 -6.64 21.23 11.43
N GLY A 86 -7.38 20.38 10.70
CA GLY A 86 -6.99 19.92 9.36
C GLY A 86 -5.83 18.92 9.39
N GLU A 87 -5.50 18.37 10.55
CA GLU A 87 -4.37 17.45 10.74
C GLU A 87 -4.85 16.04 11.08
N LEU A 88 -4.02 15.04 10.75
CA LEU A 88 -4.24 13.67 11.20
C LEU A 88 -3.87 13.53 12.68
N PRO A 89 -4.55 12.66 13.44
CA PRO A 89 -4.17 12.31 14.80
C PRO A 89 -2.71 11.87 14.85
N GLU A 90 -1.98 12.28 15.89
CA GLU A 90 -0.57 11.93 16.07
C GLU A 90 -0.33 10.41 16.03
N SER A 91 -1.28 9.63 16.54
CA SER A 91 -1.29 8.17 16.50
C SER A 91 -1.24 7.59 15.09
N LEU A 92 -1.80 8.28 14.10
CA LEU A 92 -1.85 7.85 12.70
C LEU A 92 -0.81 8.56 11.82
N ALA A 93 -0.44 9.79 12.16
CA ALA A 93 0.38 10.68 11.31
C ALA A 93 1.72 10.05 10.90
N SER A 94 2.43 9.43 11.85
CA SER A 94 3.73 8.79 11.57
C SER A 94 3.59 7.63 10.57
N LYS A 95 2.62 6.74 10.78
CA LYS A 95 2.40 5.58 9.92
C LYS A 95 1.83 5.98 8.56
N HIS A 96 0.96 7.00 8.53
CA HIS A 96 0.47 7.60 7.30
C HIS A 96 1.61 8.15 6.44
N LYS A 97 2.58 8.85 7.06
CA LYS A 97 3.77 9.34 6.36
C LYS A 97 4.61 8.20 5.78
N SER A 98 4.78 7.09 6.50
CA SER A 98 5.45 5.89 5.98
C SER A 98 4.70 5.29 4.80
N LEU A 99 3.37 5.17 4.88
CA LEU A 99 2.54 4.68 3.80
C LEU A 99 2.65 5.56 2.53
N LEU A 100 2.65 6.89 2.71
CA LEU A 100 2.85 7.84 1.62
C LEU A 100 4.21 7.65 0.93
N SER A 101 5.29 7.48 1.71
CA SER A 101 6.62 7.20 1.17
C SER A 101 6.67 5.89 0.37
N TRP A 102 5.97 4.85 0.82
CA TRP A 102 5.84 3.60 0.05
C TRP A 102 5.04 3.78 -1.24
N TYR A 103 3.98 4.58 -1.22
CA TYR A 103 3.20 4.91 -2.41
C TYR A 103 4.05 5.65 -3.44
N GLU A 104 4.78 6.69 -3.02
CA GLU A 104 5.70 7.46 -3.87
C GLU A 104 6.77 6.55 -4.49
N LYS A 105 7.39 5.69 -3.68
CA LYS A 105 8.37 4.70 -4.15
C LYS A 105 7.81 3.77 -5.24
N ILE A 106 6.57 3.30 -5.10
CA ILE A 106 5.92 2.48 -6.14
C ILE A 106 5.68 3.30 -7.41
N VAL A 107 5.22 4.55 -7.28
CA VAL A 107 4.96 5.43 -8.43
C VAL A 107 6.25 5.71 -9.20
N ASP A 108 7.33 6.06 -8.51
CA ASP A 108 8.64 6.34 -9.10
C ASP A 108 9.18 5.12 -9.84
N GLU A 109 9.06 3.94 -9.23
CA GLU A 109 9.50 2.69 -9.82
C GLU A 109 8.72 2.34 -11.11
N ILE A 110 7.40 2.57 -11.12
CA ILE A 110 6.57 2.40 -12.32
C ILE A 110 7.02 3.37 -13.42
N GLN A 111 7.20 4.65 -13.10
CA GLN A 111 7.63 5.66 -14.08
C GLN A 111 8.99 5.30 -14.68
N ARG A 112 9.94 4.89 -13.84
CA ARG A 112 11.28 4.46 -14.26
C ARG A 112 11.25 3.27 -15.22
N LEU A 113 10.34 2.31 -15.01
CA LEU A 113 10.16 1.15 -15.88
C LEU A 113 9.45 1.45 -17.20
N GLN A 114 8.61 2.49 -17.23
CA GLN A 114 7.92 2.94 -18.44
C GLN A 114 8.81 3.83 -19.34
N ALA A 115 9.81 4.47 -18.75
CA ALA A 115 10.78 5.30 -19.46
C ALA A 115 11.99 4.51 -20.02
N SER A 116 12.13 3.23 -19.66
CA SER A 116 13.22 2.33 -20.08
C SER A 116 12.82 1.43 -21.24
#